data_AF-A0A9X3A7V7-F1
#
_entry.id   AF-A0A9X3A7V7-F1
#
_cell.length_a   1.000
_cell.length_b   1.000
_cell.length_c   1.000
_cell.angle_alpha   90.00
_cell.angle_beta   90.00
_cell.angle_gamma   90.00
#
_symmetry.space_group_name_H-M   'P 1'
#
loop_
_entity.id
_entity.type
_entity.pdbx_description
1 polymer ?
#
loop_
_entity_poly.entity_id
_entity_poly.type
_entity_poly.pdbx_seq_one_letter_code
_entity_poly.pdbx_strand_id
1 'polypeptide(L)'
;MLPRRGAAGSLIGISDAFDVPVFVRRSTPLTPDVRPKPALVSGVVTPWPRAGEVPPSGAYRVGTTWRDVIDAAISVGRDRTAWLTATPSLAWAEILARRSPLSAYLVRTRHRSSTGGTGFTLAPNVVYTDGTEATAKAAFGYRAGVTMAEWACRGLMGLGATVHAEAHAPTGAGREWSATGGLPDLVGYHPSTGLPWLVEAKASNRLGKQVLAKGAQQLRRPGLMDGPHVKVLCGTSLADRVFVTLDVEEGTGTPPSASEDARLLTLALSRMPLYLALVAMPRRSWSVLPVGAGVTERGTRRGGIGLVTLLEEDRSTMDERETARREDGRRDRRLDMLTGQVPGTDLVVGLSRRLFGACAALARVEVAVAAEVDHELPRPRSGDGDGEAERNGRDRWLIQRQVERGHWSDAVGRTRDGFDEGAGRSWEDLLQSPVTFSPDPRPGFLEAATEDTYLAVDATAVSAVQR
;
A
#
# COMPACT_ATOMS: atom_id res chain seq x y z
N MET A 1 22.52 29.14 -9.21
CA MET A 1 21.08 29.29 -8.91
C MET A 1 20.96 29.55 -7.41
N LEU A 2 20.38 30.66 -6.97
CA LEU A 2 20.13 30.89 -5.54
C LEU A 2 18.84 30.17 -5.13
N PRO A 3 18.76 29.56 -3.93
CA PRO A 3 17.52 28.98 -3.44
C PRO A 3 16.44 30.05 -3.37
N ARG A 4 15.23 29.72 -3.88
CA ARG A 4 14.08 30.63 -3.77
C ARG A 4 13.80 30.94 -2.30
N ARG A 5 13.37 32.18 -2.01
CA ARG A 5 12.86 32.56 -0.68
C ARG A 5 11.78 31.56 -0.26
N GLY A 6 11.97 30.90 0.89
CA GLY A 6 11.03 29.91 1.43
C GLY A 6 11.37 28.44 1.12
N ALA A 7 12.53 28.14 0.53
CA ALA A 7 13.04 26.77 0.45
C ALA A 7 13.22 26.20 1.88
N ALA A 8 12.31 25.32 2.30
CA ALA A 8 12.29 24.70 3.61
C ALA A 8 12.14 23.18 3.46
N GLY A 9 12.97 22.44 4.18
CA GLY A 9 12.82 21.02 4.47
C GLY A 9 12.36 20.84 5.91
N SER A 10 11.50 19.86 6.19
CA SER A 10 11.23 19.43 7.57
C SER A 10 11.63 17.97 7.72
N LEU A 11 12.31 17.68 8.84
CA LEU A 11 12.55 16.32 9.31
C LEU A 11 11.23 15.56 9.50
N ILE A 12 11.26 14.24 9.29
CA ILE A 12 10.24 13.31 9.81
C ILE A 12 10.49 13.18 11.33
N GLY A 13 10.04 14.16 12.12
CA GLY A 13 10.10 14.08 13.58
C GLY A 13 9.05 13.11 14.16
N ILE A 14 9.08 12.87 15.48
CA ILE A 14 8.19 11.94 16.22
C ILE A 14 6.70 12.09 15.85
N SER A 15 6.25 13.33 15.62
CA SER A 15 4.85 13.54 15.24
C SER A 15 4.52 12.95 13.87
N ASP A 16 5.48 12.98 12.92
CA ASP A 16 5.44 12.74 11.45
C ASP A 16 4.16 13.07 10.66
N ALA A 17 3.22 13.72 11.32
CA ALA A 17 1.84 13.84 10.92
C ALA A 17 1.63 15.13 10.14
N PHE A 18 0.72 15.06 9.19
CA PHE A 18 0.32 16.17 8.35
C PHE A 18 -1.13 16.00 7.94
N ASP A 19 -1.74 17.11 7.54
CA ASP A 19 -3.11 17.15 7.06
C ASP A 19 -3.12 17.04 5.53
N VAL A 20 -3.98 16.17 5.01
CA VAL A 20 -4.32 16.04 3.58
C VAL A 20 -5.78 16.44 3.40
N PRO A 21 -6.09 17.49 2.62
CA PRO A 21 -7.45 17.80 2.22
C PRO A 21 -8.01 16.71 1.30
N VAL A 22 -9.22 16.25 1.59
CA VAL A 22 -9.94 15.22 0.82
C VAL A 22 -11.32 15.75 0.43
N PHE A 23 -11.63 15.73 -0.86
CA PHE A 23 -12.91 16.19 -1.41
C PHE A 23 -13.73 15.00 -1.88
N VAL A 24 -14.80 14.67 -1.17
CA VAL A 24 -15.69 13.55 -1.50
C VAL A 24 -16.85 14.06 -2.36
N ARG A 25 -17.15 13.34 -3.43
CA ARG A 25 -18.21 13.63 -4.40
C ARG A 25 -18.92 12.33 -4.71
N ARG A 26 -20.25 12.35 -4.67
CA ARG A 26 -21.09 11.19 -4.97
C ARG A 26 -21.94 11.51 -6.19
N SER A 27 -21.93 10.61 -7.17
CA SER A 27 -22.68 10.81 -8.40
C SER A 27 -22.95 9.49 -9.09
N THR A 28 -24.14 9.35 -9.67
CA THR A 28 -24.53 8.21 -10.48
C THR A 28 -25.16 8.73 -11.78
N PRO A 29 -24.49 8.60 -12.95
CA PRO A 29 -23.17 8.01 -13.16
C PRO A 29 -22.02 8.88 -12.64
N LEU A 30 -20.83 8.29 -12.51
CA LEU A 30 -19.62 8.94 -12.04
C LEU A 30 -19.24 10.14 -12.92
N THR A 31 -19.42 11.34 -12.38
CA THR A 31 -19.25 12.62 -13.09
C THR A 31 -18.28 13.52 -12.33
N PRO A 32 -16.97 13.44 -12.63
CA PRO A 32 -15.99 14.18 -11.88
C PRO A 32 -16.10 15.69 -12.09
N ASP A 33 -15.99 16.43 -11.00
CA ASP A 33 -16.06 17.89 -11.01
C ASP A 33 -14.65 18.53 -11.15
N VAL A 34 -14.62 19.84 -11.41
CA VAL A 34 -13.40 20.64 -11.58
C VAL A 34 -12.48 20.56 -10.37
N ARG A 35 -11.19 20.83 -10.58
CA ARG A 35 -10.21 20.95 -9.49
C ARG A 35 -10.69 21.98 -8.46
N PRO A 36 -10.70 21.65 -7.16
CA PRO A 36 -10.92 22.63 -6.10
C PRO A 36 -9.98 23.83 -6.24
N LYS A 37 -10.52 25.04 -5.99
CA LYS A 37 -9.72 26.28 -6.01
C LYS A 37 -8.71 26.26 -4.83
N PRO A 38 -7.50 26.85 -4.98
CA PRO A 38 -6.49 26.84 -3.91
C PRO A 38 -6.97 27.38 -2.56
N ALA A 39 -7.83 28.41 -2.57
CA ALA A 39 -8.44 28.97 -1.36
C ALA A 39 -9.32 27.94 -0.63
N LEU A 40 -10.09 27.15 -1.38
CA LEU A 40 -10.92 26.09 -0.81
C LEU A 40 -10.05 24.96 -0.23
N VAL A 41 -9.02 24.53 -0.96
CA VAL A 41 -8.04 23.52 -0.49
C VAL A 41 -7.36 23.95 0.82
N SER A 42 -7.00 25.23 0.91
CA SER A 42 -6.32 25.76 2.11
C SER A 42 -7.26 25.99 3.30
N GLY A 43 -8.57 26.14 3.04
CA GLY A 43 -9.59 26.43 4.04
C GLY A 43 -10.33 25.20 4.58
N VAL A 44 -9.93 23.98 4.22
CA VAL A 44 -10.60 22.77 4.71
C VAL A 44 -10.31 22.55 6.20
N VAL A 45 -11.36 22.48 7.01
CA VAL A 45 -11.27 22.33 8.47
C VAL A 45 -12.09 21.18 9.04
N THR A 46 -13.13 20.74 8.33
CA THR A 46 -14.04 19.69 8.78
C THR A 46 -13.27 18.37 8.91
N PRO A 47 -13.18 17.74 10.10
CA PRO A 47 -12.47 16.48 10.24
C PRO A 47 -13.19 15.36 9.48
N TRP A 48 -12.43 14.34 9.07
CA TRP A 48 -13.04 13.10 8.58
C TRP A 48 -13.89 12.47 9.70
N PRO A 49 -15.17 12.14 9.45
CA PRO A 49 -16.10 11.83 10.53
C PRO A 49 -15.81 10.48 11.21
N ARG A 50 -15.51 9.44 10.43
CA ARG A 50 -15.23 8.09 10.93
C ARG A 50 -14.39 7.30 9.94
N ALA A 51 -13.36 6.62 10.43
CA ALA A 51 -12.59 5.68 9.62
C ALA A 51 -13.43 4.45 9.26
N GLY A 52 -13.24 3.92 8.06
CA GLY A 52 -13.95 2.74 7.58
C GLY A 52 -15.30 3.02 6.92
N GLU A 53 -15.69 4.29 6.78
CA GLU A 53 -16.96 4.69 6.17
C GLU A 53 -16.72 5.76 5.09
N VAL A 54 -17.50 5.72 4.01
CA VAL A 54 -17.48 6.76 2.98
C VAL A 54 -18.44 7.88 3.39
N PRO A 55 -17.96 9.08 3.75
CA PRO A 55 -18.83 10.13 4.22
C PRO A 55 -19.69 10.72 3.08
N PRO A 56 -20.68 11.58 3.40
CA PRO A 56 -21.39 12.38 2.40
C PRO A 56 -20.44 13.27 1.59
N SER A 57 -20.92 13.79 0.46
CA SER A 57 -20.13 14.74 -0.33
C SER A 57 -19.74 15.97 0.49
N GLY A 58 -18.47 16.40 0.38
CA GLY A 58 -17.93 17.46 1.22
C GLY A 58 -16.41 17.59 1.11
N ALA A 59 -15.86 18.56 1.86
CA ALA A 59 -14.43 18.77 1.98
C ALA A 59 -13.99 18.43 3.40
N TYR A 60 -13.04 17.52 3.53
CA TYR A 60 -12.59 16.96 4.80
C TYR A 60 -11.08 17.15 4.98
N ARG A 61 -10.68 17.47 6.20
CA ARG A 61 -9.30 17.53 6.66
C ARG A 61 -8.97 16.18 7.28
N VAL A 62 -7.98 15.50 6.71
CA VAL A 62 -7.57 14.17 7.14
C VAL A 62 -6.17 14.23 7.71
N GLY A 63 -6.04 13.99 9.01
CA GLY A 63 -4.73 13.80 9.64
C GLY A 63 -4.19 12.42 9.28
N THR A 64 -2.91 12.35 8.90
CA THR A 64 -2.21 11.11 8.54
C THR A 64 -0.73 11.22 8.88
N THR A 65 -0.01 10.11 8.82
CA THR A 65 1.45 10.06 9.04
C THR A 65 2.24 9.71 7.77
N TRP A 66 3.56 9.88 7.83
CA TRP A 66 4.44 9.32 6.80
C TRP A 66 4.39 7.79 6.80
N ARG A 67 4.26 7.17 7.97
CA ARG A 67 4.12 5.72 8.12
C ARG A 67 2.89 5.19 7.37
N ASP A 68 1.75 5.88 7.42
CA ASP A 68 0.55 5.52 6.62
C ASP A 68 0.82 5.58 5.11
N VAL A 69 1.43 6.67 4.64
CA VAL A 69 1.70 6.89 3.21
C VAL A 69 2.76 5.90 2.70
N ILE A 70 3.76 5.58 3.51
CA ILE A 70 4.79 4.60 3.17
C ILE A 70 4.22 3.18 3.17
N ASP A 71 3.37 2.81 4.14
CA ASP A 71 2.68 1.51 4.12
C ASP A 71 1.83 1.36 2.86
N ALA A 72 1.04 2.39 2.51
CA ALA A 72 0.27 2.43 1.27
C ALA A 72 1.17 2.27 0.04
N ALA A 73 2.29 2.99 -0.02
CA ALA A 73 3.22 2.95 -1.14
C ALA A 73 3.86 1.58 -1.30
N ILE A 74 4.15 0.88 -0.19
CA ILE A 74 4.74 -0.46 -0.21
C ILE A 74 3.70 -1.52 -0.55
N SER A 75 2.43 -1.37 -0.14
CA SER A 75 1.39 -2.35 -0.46
C SER A 75 0.88 -2.26 -1.88
N VAL A 76 1.05 -1.12 -2.57
CA VAL A 76 0.68 -0.97 -3.97
C VAL A 76 1.85 -1.01 -4.93
N GLY A 77 1.59 -1.61 -6.07
CA GLY A 77 2.49 -1.69 -7.19
C GLY A 77 2.22 -2.97 -7.97
N ARG A 78 2.59 -2.97 -9.24
CA ARG A 78 2.34 -4.12 -10.11
C ARG A 78 2.86 -5.39 -9.47
N ASP A 79 2.07 -6.45 -9.59
CA ASP A 79 2.48 -7.75 -9.12
C ASP A 79 3.69 -8.22 -9.92
N ARG A 80 4.80 -8.41 -9.20
CA ARG A 80 6.07 -8.92 -9.72
C ARG A 80 6.48 -10.18 -8.98
N THR A 81 5.55 -10.81 -8.27
CA THR A 81 5.85 -11.87 -7.30
C THR A 81 6.62 -13.00 -7.96
N ALA A 82 6.17 -13.54 -9.09
CA ALA A 82 6.90 -14.56 -9.85
C ALA A 82 8.37 -14.20 -10.18
N TRP A 83 8.67 -12.92 -10.46
CA TRP A 83 10.04 -12.47 -10.73
C TRP A 83 10.86 -12.33 -9.45
N LEU A 84 10.23 -11.79 -8.42
CA LEU A 84 10.88 -11.55 -7.13
C LEU A 84 11.07 -12.86 -6.34
N THR A 85 10.21 -13.87 -6.48
CA THR A 85 10.40 -15.18 -5.83
C THR A 85 11.64 -15.90 -6.36
N ALA A 86 11.95 -15.75 -7.65
CA ALA A 86 13.18 -16.26 -8.24
C ALA A 86 14.44 -15.50 -7.77
N THR A 87 14.31 -14.24 -7.35
CA THR A 87 15.43 -13.44 -6.80
C THR A 87 14.94 -12.53 -5.68
N PRO A 88 14.75 -13.07 -4.45
CA PRO A 88 14.09 -12.34 -3.35
C PRO A 88 14.74 -11.02 -2.97
N SER A 89 16.06 -10.88 -3.15
CA SER A 89 16.80 -9.64 -2.87
C SER A 89 16.36 -8.46 -3.74
N LEU A 90 15.74 -8.69 -4.90
CA LEU A 90 15.17 -7.62 -5.73
C LEU A 90 13.96 -6.94 -5.05
N ALA A 91 13.35 -7.58 -4.04
CA ALA A 91 12.30 -6.95 -3.26
C ALA A 91 12.81 -5.70 -2.50
N TRP A 92 14.11 -5.66 -2.13
CA TRP A 92 14.71 -4.46 -1.55
C TRP A 92 14.71 -3.29 -2.54
N ALA A 93 15.07 -3.56 -3.79
CA ALA A 93 15.06 -2.56 -4.85
C ALA A 93 13.63 -2.08 -5.16
N GLU A 94 12.64 -2.97 -5.09
CA GLU A 94 11.23 -2.60 -5.26
C GLU A 94 10.72 -1.70 -4.13
N ILE A 95 11.03 -2.04 -2.87
CA ILE A 95 10.69 -1.19 -1.71
C ILE A 95 11.38 0.17 -1.82
N LEU A 96 12.67 0.19 -2.17
CA LEU A 96 13.42 1.43 -2.42
C LEU A 96 12.77 2.27 -3.52
N ALA A 97 12.37 1.65 -4.63
CA ALA A 97 11.72 2.33 -5.76
C ALA A 97 10.35 2.91 -5.38
N ARG A 98 9.61 2.31 -4.44
CA ARG A 98 8.33 2.82 -3.92
C ARG A 98 8.54 3.95 -2.91
N ARG A 99 9.52 3.80 -2.00
CA ARG A 99 9.80 4.74 -0.90
C ARG A 99 10.54 6.00 -1.34
N SER A 100 11.65 5.86 -2.07
CA SER A 100 12.59 6.96 -2.34
C SER A 100 12.00 8.14 -3.11
N PRO A 101 11.12 7.96 -4.11
CA PRO A 101 10.52 9.10 -4.79
C PRO A 101 9.67 9.98 -3.86
N LEU A 102 9.02 9.38 -2.85
CA LEU A 102 8.21 10.12 -1.90
C LEU A 102 9.07 11.04 -1.02
N SER A 103 10.18 10.53 -0.47
CA SER A 103 11.14 11.35 0.30
C SER A 103 11.89 12.35 -0.57
N ALA A 104 12.19 11.99 -1.82
CA ALA A 104 12.91 12.85 -2.75
C ALA A 104 12.09 14.03 -3.25
N TYR A 105 10.76 13.90 -3.36
CA TYR A 105 9.91 14.90 -4.02
C TYR A 105 8.87 15.57 -3.13
N LEU A 106 8.52 14.98 -1.99
CA LEU A 106 7.56 15.58 -1.06
C LEU A 106 8.24 16.04 0.22
N VAL A 107 7.67 17.06 0.81
CA VAL A 107 8.14 17.65 2.06
C VAL A 107 6.94 18.03 2.92
N ARG A 108 7.11 17.85 4.23
CA ARG A 108 6.18 18.34 5.23
C ARG A 108 6.44 19.84 5.46
N THR A 109 5.43 20.68 5.25
CA THR A 109 5.54 22.13 5.41
C THR A 109 4.58 22.61 6.49
N ARG A 110 4.98 23.65 7.25
CA ARG A 110 4.08 24.28 8.22
C ARG A 110 2.98 25.02 7.47
N HIS A 111 1.76 24.85 7.94
CA HIS A 111 0.60 25.60 7.47
C HIS A 111 0.01 26.40 8.65
N ARG A 112 -0.53 27.59 8.37
CA ARG A 112 -1.31 28.33 9.38
C ARG A 112 -2.58 27.53 9.65
N SER A 113 -2.54 26.66 10.66
CA SER A 113 -3.69 25.87 11.07
C SER A 113 -4.71 26.80 11.73
N SER A 114 -5.94 26.75 11.24
CA SER A 114 -7.10 26.97 12.11
C SER A 114 -7.19 25.83 13.12
N THR A 115 -7.77 26.08 14.29
CA THR A 115 -7.87 25.15 15.43
C THR A 115 -8.12 23.67 15.03
N GLY A 116 -7.36 22.74 15.63
CA GLY A 116 -7.61 21.29 15.54
C GLY A 116 -6.95 20.51 14.39
N GLY A 117 -5.98 21.07 13.66
CA GLY A 117 -5.17 20.35 12.66
C GLY A 117 -3.77 20.02 13.17
N THR A 118 -3.00 19.21 12.43
CA THR A 118 -1.62 18.86 12.79
C THR A 118 -0.66 20.07 12.75
N GLY A 119 -1.05 21.15 12.05
CA GLY A 119 -0.17 22.30 11.79
C GLY A 119 0.74 22.13 10.58
N PHE A 120 0.65 20.98 9.91
CA PHE A 120 1.51 20.63 8.78
C PHE A 120 0.70 20.14 7.59
N THR A 121 1.26 20.34 6.41
CA THR A 121 0.71 19.84 5.14
C THR A 121 1.80 19.15 4.35
N LEU A 122 1.41 18.24 3.46
CA LEU A 122 2.32 17.64 2.49
C LEU A 122 2.36 18.49 1.22
N ALA A 123 3.55 18.84 0.74
CA ALA A 123 3.73 19.61 -0.49
C ALA A 123 4.92 19.10 -1.30
N PRO A 124 4.95 19.30 -2.62
CA PRO A 124 6.15 19.02 -3.40
C PRO A 124 7.29 19.98 -3.03
N ASN A 125 8.52 19.48 -3.05
CA ASN A 125 9.70 20.27 -2.78
C ASN A 125 10.28 20.92 -4.06
N VAL A 126 11.33 21.72 -3.89
CA VAL A 126 11.99 22.44 -5.00
C VAL A 126 12.59 21.52 -6.06
N VAL A 127 13.04 20.32 -5.67
CA VAL A 127 13.57 19.32 -6.61
C VAL A 127 12.45 18.93 -7.55
N TYR A 128 11.29 18.56 -7.02
CA TYR A 128 10.13 18.22 -7.85
C TYR A 128 9.63 19.41 -8.68
N THR A 129 9.51 20.61 -8.10
CA THR A 129 8.90 21.76 -8.81
C THR A 129 9.79 22.29 -9.92
N ASP A 130 11.09 22.42 -9.67
CA ASP A 130 11.99 23.15 -10.55
C ASP A 130 13.18 22.31 -11.08
N GLY A 131 13.55 21.21 -10.40
CA GLY A 131 14.75 20.43 -10.73
C GLY A 131 14.52 19.11 -11.50
N THR A 132 13.31 18.55 -11.44
CA THR A 132 13.02 17.24 -12.04
C THR A 132 12.52 17.36 -13.48
N GLU A 133 12.96 16.46 -14.35
CA GLU A 133 12.48 16.37 -15.74
C GLU A 133 11.00 15.95 -15.83
N ALA A 134 10.33 16.32 -16.93
CA ALA A 134 8.90 16.06 -17.10
C ALA A 134 8.53 14.57 -17.04
N THR A 135 9.38 13.69 -17.59
CA THR A 135 9.21 12.23 -17.56
C THR A 135 9.26 11.67 -16.13
N ALA A 136 10.25 12.10 -15.35
CA ALA A 136 10.37 11.73 -13.94
C ALA A 136 9.22 12.29 -13.09
N LYS A 137 8.75 13.52 -13.37
CA LYS A 137 7.53 14.06 -12.72
C LYS A 137 6.29 13.26 -13.05
N ALA A 138 6.13 12.83 -14.31
CA ALA A 138 5.00 12.01 -14.72
C ALA A 138 5.02 10.63 -14.04
N ALA A 139 6.19 9.98 -13.99
CA ALA A 139 6.37 8.71 -13.29
C ALA A 139 6.09 8.83 -11.79
N PHE A 140 6.58 9.90 -11.14
CA PHE A 140 6.25 10.17 -9.75
C PHE A 140 4.75 10.46 -9.56
N GLY A 141 4.16 11.27 -10.43
CA GLY A 141 2.73 11.57 -10.42
C GLY A 141 1.90 10.28 -10.39
N TYR A 142 2.17 9.35 -11.30
CA TYR A 142 1.53 8.03 -11.30
C TYR A 142 1.67 7.30 -9.96
N ARG A 143 2.89 7.15 -9.44
CA ARG A 143 3.15 6.46 -8.16
C ARG A 143 2.44 7.12 -6.99
N ALA A 144 2.51 8.45 -6.90
CA ALA A 144 1.82 9.23 -5.87
C ALA A 144 0.29 9.06 -6.00
N GLY A 145 -0.25 9.03 -7.21
CA GLY A 145 -1.67 8.79 -7.46
C GLY A 145 -2.14 7.46 -6.90
N VAL A 146 -1.46 6.36 -7.26
CA VAL A 146 -1.81 5.01 -6.78
C VAL A 146 -1.61 4.90 -5.26
N THR A 147 -0.52 5.47 -4.73
CA THR A 147 -0.25 5.51 -3.27
C THR A 147 -1.36 6.22 -2.50
N MET A 148 -1.78 7.39 -2.97
CA MET A 148 -2.84 8.16 -2.32
C MET A 148 -4.23 7.54 -2.52
N ALA A 149 -4.45 6.82 -3.62
CA ALA A 149 -5.66 6.02 -3.81
C ALA A 149 -5.75 4.86 -2.82
N GLU A 150 -4.66 4.13 -2.61
CA GLU A 150 -4.59 3.09 -1.59
C GLU A 150 -4.80 3.65 -0.19
N TRP A 151 -4.06 4.71 0.16
CA TRP A 151 -4.21 5.38 1.44
C TRP A 151 -5.65 5.83 1.69
N ALA A 152 -6.30 6.46 0.70
CA ALA A 152 -7.66 6.94 0.85
C ALA A 152 -8.68 5.80 0.96
N CYS A 153 -8.63 4.83 0.04
CA CYS A 153 -9.61 3.75 0.00
C CYS A 153 -9.47 2.83 1.21
N ARG A 154 -8.23 2.46 1.54
CA ARG A 154 -7.94 1.47 2.57
C ARG A 154 -7.85 2.11 3.96
N GLY A 155 -7.18 3.25 4.07
CA GLY A 155 -6.97 3.95 5.35
C GLY A 155 -8.13 4.80 5.82
N LEU A 156 -8.97 5.31 4.91
CA LEU A 156 -10.09 6.19 5.28
C LEU A 156 -11.44 5.52 5.08
N MET A 157 -11.63 4.89 3.92
CA MET A 157 -12.94 4.37 3.49
C MET A 157 -13.18 2.91 3.89
N GLY A 158 -12.19 2.22 4.47
CA GLY A 158 -12.36 0.86 5.00
C GLY A 158 -12.21 -0.27 3.99
N LEU A 159 -11.69 0.00 2.79
CA LEU A 159 -11.37 -1.04 1.83
C LEU A 159 -10.36 -2.04 2.44
N GLY A 160 -10.46 -3.32 2.08
CA GLY A 160 -9.43 -4.32 2.40
C GLY A 160 -8.18 -4.13 1.54
N ALA A 161 -7.23 -5.07 1.62
CA ALA A 161 -6.06 -5.09 0.73
C ALA A 161 -6.47 -4.95 -0.75
N THR A 162 -5.67 -4.20 -1.51
CA THR A 162 -5.87 -4.05 -2.94
C THR A 162 -4.71 -4.66 -3.72
N VAL A 163 -4.99 -5.02 -4.98
CA VAL A 163 -3.99 -5.40 -5.97
C VAL A 163 -4.27 -4.63 -7.25
N HIS A 164 -3.29 -4.55 -8.15
CA HIS A 164 -3.55 -3.99 -9.47
C HIS A 164 -4.59 -4.84 -10.21
N ALA A 165 -5.51 -4.21 -10.93
CA ALA A 165 -6.52 -4.92 -11.71
C ALA A 165 -5.94 -5.84 -12.78
N GLU A 166 -4.73 -5.52 -13.25
CA GLU A 166 -3.95 -6.37 -14.16
C GLU A 166 -3.56 -7.69 -13.50
N ALA A 167 -3.35 -7.71 -12.18
CA ALA A 167 -2.88 -8.86 -11.40
C ALA A 167 -3.96 -9.93 -11.22
N HIS A 168 -5.19 -9.50 -10.93
CA HIS A 168 -6.27 -10.41 -10.63
C HIS A 168 -7.63 -9.81 -11.05
N ALA A 169 -8.47 -10.66 -11.65
CA ALA A 169 -9.84 -10.32 -11.97
C ALA A 169 -10.73 -10.50 -10.72
N PRO A 170 -11.42 -9.45 -10.24
CA PRO A 170 -12.24 -9.57 -9.05
C PRO A 170 -13.43 -10.52 -9.29
N THR A 171 -14.02 -11.05 -8.21
CA THR A 171 -15.26 -11.82 -8.30
C THR A 171 -16.35 -11.00 -8.96
N GLY A 172 -16.99 -11.56 -10.00
CA GLY A 172 -17.97 -10.86 -10.81
C GLY A 172 -17.37 -9.97 -11.90
N ALA A 173 -16.07 -10.09 -12.19
CA ALA A 173 -15.47 -9.52 -13.39
C ALA A 173 -16.20 -10.02 -14.64
N GLY A 174 -16.56 -9.09 -15.51
CA GLY A 174 -17.30 -9.39 -16.73
C GLY A 174 -16.39 -9.78 -17.89
N ARG A 175 -17.01 -10.12 -19.02
CA ARG A 175 -16.30 -10.57 -20.24
C ARG A 175 -15.28 -9.57 -20.79
N GLU A 176 -15.44 -8.29 -20.49
CA GLU A 176 -14.53 -7.24 -20.93
C GLU A 176 -13.37 -7.01 -19.95
N TRP A 177 -13.22 -7.83 -18.91
CA TRP A 177 -12.06 -7.77 -18.01
C TRP A 177 -10.79 -8.26 -18.72
N SER A 178 -10.20 -7.36 -19.52
CA SER A 178 -8.96 -7.60 -20.25
C SER A 178 -8.02 -6.40 -20.13
N ALA A 179 -6.72 -6.69 -19.97
CA ALA A 179 -5.64 -5.71 -19.94
C ALA A 179 -5.57 -4.89 -21.24
N THR A 180 -5.95 -5.47 -22.39
CA THR A 180 -5.91 -4.78 -23.69
C THR A 180 -6.93 -3.65 -23.81
N GLY A 181 -8.03 -3.70 -23.03
CA GLY A 181 -9.06 -2.67 -23.07
C GLY A 181 -8.80 -1.46 -22.15
N GLY A 182 -7.77 -1.52 -21.30
CA GLY A 182 -7.54 -0.58 -20.20
C GLY A 182 -8.35 -0.95 -18.95
N LEU A 183 -7.70 -1.47 -17.92
CA LEU A 183 -8.32 -1.82 -16.64
C LEU A 183 -8.26 -0.63 -15.66
N PRO A 184 -9.10 -0.63 -14.60
CA PRO A 184 -8.87 0.27 -13.48
C PRO A 184 -7.47 0.04 -12.87
N ASP A 185 -6.93 1.01 -12.13
CA ASP A 185 -5.62 0.82 -11.51
C ASP A 185 -5.62 -0.28 -10.45
N LEU A 186 -6.58 -0.25 -9.51
CA LEU A 186 -6.64 -1.16 -8.36
C LEU A 186 -8.01 -1.83 -8.21
N VAL A 187 -7.99 -3.01 -7.60
CA VAL A 187 -9.18 -3.75 -7.14
C VAL A 187 -9.00 -4.21 -5.70
N GLY A 188 -10.09 -4.23 -4.94
CA GLY A 188 -10.12 -4.80 -3.60
C GLY A 188 -11.56 -5.07 -3.15
N TYR A 189 -11.72 -5.57 -1.93
CA TYR A 189 -13.04 -5.90 -1.38
C TYR A 189 -13.25 -5.18 -0.06
N HIS A 190 -14.44 -4.62 0.13
CA HIS A 190 -14.79 -4.02 1.41
C HIS A 190 -15.12 -5.13 2.42
N PRO A 191 -14.44 -5.24 3.58
CA PRO A 191 -14.60 -6.38 4.48
C PRO A 191 -16.03 -6.56 4.99
N SER A 192 -16.76 -5.48 5.26
CA SER A 192 -18.11 -5.55 5.82
C SER A 192 -19.21 -5.82 4.79
N THR A 193 -19.03 -5.44 3.52
CA THR A 193 -20.06 -5.60 2.49
C THR A 193 -19.72 -6.69 1.48
N GLY A 194 -18.46 -7.13 1.42
CA GLY A 194 -17.97 -8.07 0.42
C GLY A 194 -17.93 -7.50 -1.01
N LEU A 195 -18.42 -6.27 -1.24
CA LEU A 195 -18.48 -5.68 -2.57
C LEU A 195 -17.08 -5.49 -3.14
N PRO A 196 -16.85 -5.88 -4.41
CA PRO A 196 -15.66 -5.47 -5.14
C PRO A 196 -15.67 -3.97 -5.38
N TRP A 197 -14.53 -3.34 -5.18
CA TRP A 197 -14.28 -1.93 -5.47
C TRP A 197 -13.30 -1.84 -6.63
N LEU A 198 -13.68 -1.07 -7.64
CA LEU A 198 -12.82 -0.70 -8.76
C LEU A 198 -12.31 0.71 -8.52
N VAL A 199 -10.99 0.86 -8.40
CA VAL A 199 -10.36 2.13 -8.08
C VAL A 199 -9.48 2.58 -9.24
N GLU A 200 -9.79 3.75 -9.78
CA GLU A 200 -8.95 4.42 -10.78
C GLU A 200 -8.18 5.56 -10.11
N ALA A 201 -6.87 5.59 -10.30
CA ALA A 201 -5.99 6.58 -9.71
C ALA A 201 -5.51 7.56 -10.79
N LYS A 202 -5.86 8.84 -10.64
CA LYS A 202 -5.35 9.91 -11.48
C LYS A 202 -4.51 10.86 -10.67
N ALA A 203 -3.35 11.22 -11.21
CA ALA A 203 -2.49 12.18 -10.55
C ALA A 203 -1.79 13.07 -11.56
N SER A 204 -1.60 14.33 -11.17
CA SER A 204 -0.76 15.26 -11.91
C SER A 204 -0.33 16.41 -11.02
N ASN A 205 0.59 17.24 -11.53
CA ASN A 205 0.92 18.48 -10.84
C ASN A 205 -0.34 19.32 -10.60
N ARG A 206 -1.11 19.60 -11.64
CA ARG A 206 -2.41 20.28 -11.52
C ARG A 206 -3.50 19.41 -12.12
N LEU A 207 -4.27 18.76 -11.24
CA LEU A 207 -5.32 17.83 -11.64
C LEU A 207 -6.38 18.53 -12.49
N GLY A 208 -6.61 18.05 -13.71
CA GLY A 208 -7.54 18.65 -14.66
C GLY A 208 -8.83 17.85 -14.81
N LYS A 209 -9.95 18.52 -15.11
CA LYS A 209 -11.25 17.88 -15.34
C LYS A 209 -11.19 16.82 -16.44
N GLN A 210 -10.42 17.07 -17.51
CA GLN A 210 -10.26 16.11 -18.61
C GLN A 210 -9.55 14.81 -18.17
N VAL A 211 -8.56 14.91 -17.29
CA VAL A 211 -7.83 13.74 -16.76
C VAL A 211 -8.77 12.88 -15.92
N LEU A 212 -9.55 13.52 -15.05
CA LEU A 212 -10.56 12.84 -14.24
C LEU A 212 -11.68 12.24 -15.11
N ALA A 213 -12.15 12.97 -16.12
CA ALA A 213 -13.19 12.48 -17.03
C ALA A 213 -12.74 11.21 -17.78
N LYS A 214 -11.47 11.12 -18.20
CA LYS A 214 -10.89 9.90 -18.76
C LYS A 214 -10.90 8.74 -17.76
N GLY A 215 -10.49 8.98 -16.51
CA GLY A 215 -10.57 7.96 -15.45
C GLY A 215 -12.00 7.48 -15.18
N ALA A 216 -12.95 8.40 -15.13
CA ALA A 216 -14.36 8.06 -15.01
C ALA A 216 -14.88 7.26 -16.19
N GLN A 217 -14.40 7.51 -17.42
CA GLN A 217 -14.76 6.71 -18.59
C GLN A 217 -14.22 5.28 -18.49
N GLN A 218 -12.99 5.09 -17.99
CA GLN A 218 -12.42 3.75 -17.76
C GLN A 218 -13.27 2.93 -16.78
N LEU A 219 -13.68 3.52 -15.66
CA LEU A 219 -14.56 2.86 -14.66
C LEU A 219 -15.99 2.59 -15.17
N ARG A 220 -16.43 3.30 -16.21
CA ARG A 220 -17.78 3.15 -16.79
C ARG A 220 -17.80 2.25 -18.03
N ARG A 221 -16.68 1.63 -18.38
CA ARG A 221 -16.63 0.74 -19.55
C ARG A 221 -17.67 -0.39 -19.41
N PRO A 222 -18.56 -0.59 -20.39
CA PRO A 222 -19.52 -1.69 -20.35
C PRO A 222 -18.82 -3.04 -20.24
N GLY A 223 -19.44 -4.00 -19.54
CA GLY A 223 -18.95 -5.38 -19.43
C GLY A 223 -17.70 -5.55 -18.56
N LEU A 224 -17.26 -4.52 -17.83
CA LEU A 224 -16.14 -4.62 -16.89
C LEU A 224 -16.51 -5.52 -15.69
N MET A 225 -17.75 -5.43 -15.20
CA MET A 225 -18.29 -6.27 -14.14
C MET A 225 -19.70 -6.73 -14.51
N ASP A 226 -20.03 -7.97 -14.16
CA ASP A 226 -21.36 -8.57 -14.34
C ASP A 226 -22.22 -8.45 -13.07
N GLY A 227 -21.63 -8.02 -11.94
CA GLY A 227 -22.28 -7.88 -10.64
C GLY A 227 -22.16 -6.48 -10.02
N PRO A 228 -22.83 -6.24 -8.88
CA PRO A 228 -22.72 -4.99 -8.15
C PRO A 228 -21.31 -4.78 -7.62
N HIS A 229 -20.83 -3.54 -7.76
CA HIS A 229 -19.48 -3.12 -7.39
C HIS A 229 -19.47 -1.62 -7.14
N VAL A 230 -18.52 -1.14 -6.35
CA VAL A 230 -18.30 0.29 -6.13
C VAL A 230 -17.26 0.79 -7.11
N LYS A 231 -17.47 1.97 -7.68
CA LYS A 231 -16.47 2.66 -8.51
C LYS A 231 -15.93 3.85 -7.74
N VAL A 232 -14.61 3.95 -7.64
CA VAL A 232 -13.92 5.06 -6.99
C VAL A 232 -12.90 5.66 -7.95
N LEU A 233 -13.10 6.91 -8.34
CA LEU A 233 -12.06 7.68 -9.02
C LEU A 233 -11.33 8.53 -7.97
N CYS A 234 -10.08 8.17 -7.71
CA CYS A 234 -9.20 8.90 -6.82
C CYS A 234 -8.31 9.86 -7.63
N GLY A 235 -8.46 11.16 -7.39
CA GLY A 235 -7.66 12.20 -8.01
C GLY A 235 -6.66 12.81 -7.04
N THR A 236 -5.36 12.74 -7.33
CA THR A 236 -4.29 13.38 -6.54
C THR A 236 -3.73 14.59 -7.26
N SER A 237 -3.78 15.77 -6.62
CA SER A 237 -3.13 16.97 -7.13
C SER A 237 -1.91 17.29 -6.29
N LEU A 238 -0.79 17.62 -6.93
CA LEU A 238 0.47 17.91 -6.23
C LEU A 238 0.75 19.42 -6.11
N ALA A 239 0.20 20.26 -6.98
CA ALA A 239 0.49 21.70 -7.02
C ALA A 239 0.00 22.42 -5.75
N ASP A 240 0.85 23.32 -5.25
CA ASP A 240 0.71 24.12 -4.03
C ASP A 240 0.81 23.27 -2.75
N ARG A 241 -0.02 22.23 -2.65
CA ARG A 241 0.05 21.16 -1.65
C ARG A 241 -0.67 19.93 -2.18
N VAL A 242 -0.33 18.78 -1.60
CA VAL A 242 -1.01 17.51 -1.90
C VAL A 242 -2.45 17.55 -1.38
N PHE A 243 -3.40 17.21 -2.23
CA PHE A 243 -4.79 16.95 -1.84
C PHE A 243 -5.40 15.87 -2.73
N VAL A 244 -6.49 15.26 -2.25
CA VAL A 244 -7.18 14.14 -2.90
C VAL A 244 -8.64 14.52 -3.22
N THR A 245 -9.15 14.08 -4.37
CA THR A 245 -10.57 14.04 -4.71
C THR A 245 -11.03 12.59 -4.80
N LEU A 246 -12.20 12.29 -4.25
CA LEU A 246 -12.82 10.97 -4.28
C LEU A 246 -14.19 11.11 -4.93
N ASP A 247 -14.30 10.71 -6.19
CA ASP A 247 -15.59 10.60 -6.88
C ASP A 247 -16.06 9.15 -6.75
N VAL A 248 -17.19 8.94 -6.07
CA VAL A 248 -17.72 7.62 -5.69
C VAL A 248 -19.08 7.39 -6.34
N GLU A 249 -19.22 6.25 -7.00
CA GLU A 249 -20.50 5.70 -7.49
C GLU A 249 -20.74 4.38 -6.74
N GLU A 250 -21.81 4.32 -5.95
CA GLU A 250 -22.16 3.13 -5.19
C GLU A 250 -22.76 2.06 -6.11
N GLY A 251 -22.36 0.81 -5.88
CA GLY A 251 -23.01 -0.35 -6.49
C GLY A 251 -24.33 -0.65 -5.81
N THR A 252 -25.40 -0.78 -6.58
CA THR A 252 -26.70 -1.26 -6.10
C THR A 252 -26.85 -2.74 -6.41
N GLY A 253 -27.18 -3.56 -5.40
CA GLY A 253 -27.48 -4.99 -5.59
C GLY A 253 -26.87 -5.87 -4.51
N THR A 254 -27.17 -7.16 -4.56
CA THR A 254 -26.61 -8.16 -3.64
C THR A 254 -25.16 -8.43 -4.00
N PRO A 255 -24.19 -8.17 -3.09
CA PRO A 255 -22.78 -8.37 -3.37
C PRO A 255 -22.50 -9.82 -3.79
N PRO A 256 -21.65 -10.06 -4.81
CA PRO A 256 -20.95 -11.32 -4.87
C PRO A 256 -20.02 -11.36 -3.64
N SER A 257 -20.27 -12.28 -2.71
CA SER A 257 -19.40 -12.43 -1.54
C SER A 257 -18.07 -13.01 -1.99
N ALA A 258 -17.04 -12.18 -2.10
CA ALA A 258 -15.68 -12.71 -2.13
C ALA A 258 -15.46 -13.58 -0.89
N SER A 259 -14.92 -14.78 -1.08
CA SER A 259 -14.56 -15.61 0.07
C SER A 259 -13.53 -14.89 0.92
N GLU A 260 -13.54 -15.16 2.22
CA GLU A 260 -12.50 -14.67 3.11
C GLU A 260 -11.10 -15.07 2.62
N ASP A 261 -10.98 -16.25 2.02
CA ASP A 261 -9.75 -16.77 1.44
C ASP A 261 -9.26 -15.94 0.25
N ALA A 262 -10.16 -15.46 -0.61
CA ALA A 262 -9.80 -14.57 -1.72
C ALA A 262 -9.29 -13.21 -1.21
N ARG A 263 -9.86 -12.70 -0.11
CA ARG A 263 -9.37 -11.48 0.56
C ARG A 263 -8.00 -11.71 1.20
N LEU A 264 -7.80 -12.87 1.82
CA LEU A 264 -6.52 -13.27 2.38
C LEU A 264 -5.43 -13.40 1.30
N LEU A 265 -5.75 -14.00 0.15
CA LEU A 265 -4.84 -14.04 -0.99
C LEU A 265 -4.49 -12.62 -1.47
N THR A 266 -5.48 -11.72 -1.56
CA THR A 266 -5.24 -10.31 -1.91
C THR A 266 -4.31 -9.62 -0.90
N LEU A 267 -4.48 -9.89 0.40
CA LEU A 267 -3.58 -9.41 1.45
C LEU A 267 -2.16 -9.96 1.26
N ALA A 268 -2.01 -11.28 1.08
CA ALA A 268 -0.71 -11.91 0.87
C ALA A 268 0.01 -11.34 -0.35
N LEU A 269 -0.67 -11.22 -1.50
CA LEU A 269 -0.14 -10.61 -2.73
C LEU A 269 0.34 -9.18 -2.48
N SER A 270 -0.46 -8.35 -1.81
CA SER A 270 -0.07 -6.96 -1.49
C SER A 270 1.16 -6.86 -0.58
N ARG A 271 1.46 -7.92 0.19
CA ARG A 271 2.56 -7.96 1.17
C ARG A 271 3.73 -8.87 0.77
N MET A 272 3.68 -9.49 -0.41
CA MET A 272 4.79 -10.26 -0.97
C MET A 272 6.12 -9.51 -1.01
N PRO A 273 6.19 -8.20 -1.34
CA PRO A 273 7.45 -7.46 -1.27
C PRO A 273 8.08 -7.46 0.13
N LEU A 274 7.27 -7.40 1.20
CA LEU A 274 7.78 -7.46 2.57
C LEU A 274 8.32 -8.85 2.90
N TYR A 275 7.56 -9.89 2.56
CA TYR A 275 7.98 -11.28 2.78
C TYR A 275 9.30 -11.57 2.05
N LEU A 276 9.38 -11.25 0.76
CA LEU A 276 10.56 -11.48 -0.06
C LEU A 276 11.77 -10.67 0.41
N ALA A 277 11.54 -9.43 0.85
CA ALA A 277 12.59 -8.61 1.45
C ALA A 277 13.14 -9.26 2.73
N LEU A 278 12.28 -9.79 3.61
CA LEU A 278 12.68 -10.45 4.86
C LEU A 278 13.47 -11.74 4.60
N VAL A 279 12.96 -12.63 3.73
CA VAL A 279 13.63 -13.92 3.45
C VAL A 279 14.94 -13.76 2.69
N ALA A 280 15.14 -12.65 1.97
CA ALA A 280 16.41 -12.32 1.34
C ALA A 280 17.50 -11.89 2.34
N MET A 281 17.12 -11.50 3.57
CA MET A 281 18.09 -11.03 4.57
C MET A 281 18.83 -12.21 5.23
N PRO A 282 20.09 -12.00 5.67
CA PRO A 282 20.74 -12.97 6.54
C PRO A 282 19.92 -13.19 7.81
N ARG A 283 19.73 -14.45 8.22
CA ARG A 283 18.92 -14.80 9.41
C ARG A 283 19.33 -14.07 10.69
N ARG A 284 20.63 -13.78 10.85
CA ARG A 284 21.18 -13.00 11.98
C ARG A 284 20.66 -11.56 12.06
N SER A 285 20.08 -11.05 10.98
CA SER A 285 19.49 -9.71 10.91
C SER A 285 18.02 -9.68 11.33
N TRP A 286 17.42 -10.85 11.54
CA TRP A 286 16.03 -10.96 11.98
C TRP A 286 15.90 -10.73 13.48
N SER A 287 14.80 -10.08 13.84
CA SER A 287 14.39 -9.93 15.23
C SER A 287 12.89 -10.13 15.36
N VAL A 288 12.46 -10.87 16.37
CA VAL A 288 11.06 -10.94 16.78
C VAL A 288 10.78 -9.82 17.75
N LEU A 289 9.71 -9.07 17.48
CA LEU A 289 9.30 -7.93 18.28
C LEU A 289 7.82 -8.08 18.67
N PRO A 290 7.49 -7.98 19.97
CA PRO A 290 6.12 -8.13 20.43
C PRO A 290 5.30 -6.85 20.18
N VAL A 291 4.05 -7.04 19.77
CA VAL A 291 3.09 -5.97 19.48
C VAL A 291 1.82 -6.23 20.28
N GLY A 292 1.26 -5.20 20.89
CA GLY A 292 0.08 -5.34 21.74
C GLY A 292 -1.20 -5.63 20.94
N ALA A 293 -2.16 -6.30 21.57
CA ALA A 293 -3.45 -6.65 20.97
C ALA A 293 -4.27 -5.43 20.47
N GLY A 294 -3.93 -4.23 20.90
CA GLY A 294 -4.54 -2.99 20.44
C GLY A 294 -4.49 -2.77 18.93
N VAL A 295 -3.55 -3.40 18.22
CA VAL A 295 -3.47 -3.33 16.75
C VAL A 295 -4.57 -4.13 16.05
N THR A 296 -5.16 -5.14 16.71
CA THR A 296 -6.29 -5.92 16.17
C THR A 296 -7.64 -5.22 16.40
N GLU A 297 -7.72 -4.38 17.44
CA GLU A 297 -8.94 -3.63 17.83
C GLU A 297 -9.09 -2.29 17.09
N ARG A 298 -8.32 -2.07 16.04
CA ARG A 298 -8.26 -0.77 15.33
C ARG A 298 -9.62 -0.30 14.81
N GLY A 299 -10.45 -1.22 14.32
CA GLY A 299 -11.80 -0.92 13.82
C GLY A 299 -12.82 -0.55 14.91
N THR A 300 -12.56 -0.90 16.17
CA THR A 300 -13.45 -0.63 17.31
C THR A 300 -13.01 0.59 18.12
N ARG A 301 -11.73 0.98 18.05
CA ARG A 301 -11.22 2.21 18.67
C ARG A 301 -11.81 3.45 17.99
N ARG A 302 -12.70 4.16 18.71
CA ARG A 302 -13.18 5.49 18.31
C ARG A 302 -11.98 6.45 18.17
N GLY A 303 -11.68 6.88 16.95
CA GLY A 303 -10.79 8.03 16.70
C GLY A 303 -9.53 7.79 15.86
N GLY A 304 -9.18 6.54 15.52
CA GLY A 304 -8.02 6.26 14.66
C GLY A 304 -8.35 6.37 13.16
N ILE A 305 -7.94 7.45 12.50
CA ILE A 305 -7.94 7.56 11.03
C ILE A 305 -6.56 7.10 10.52
N GLY A 306 -6.49 6.29 9.46
CA GLY A 306 -5.23 5.89 8.80
C GLY A 306 -5.19 4.42 8.36
N LEU A 307 -4.02 3.91 7.99
CA LEU A 307 -3.77 2.50 7.66
C LEU A 307 -3.18 1.67 8.79
N VAL A 308 -2.42 2.31 9.68
CA VAL A 308 -1.64 1.64 10.73
C VAL A 308 -1.98 2.17 12.12
N THR A 309 -1.56 1.43 13.15
CA THR A 309 -1.54 1.87 14.55
C THR A 309 -0.13 2.32 14.88
N LEU A 310 0.03 3.55 15.37
CA LEU A 310 1.34 4.09 15.80
C LEU A 310 1.70 3.48 17.16
N LEU A 311 2.85 2.81 17.26
CA LEU A 311 3.14 1.98 18.44
C LEU A 311 3.65 2.77 19.64
N GLU A 312 4.14 3.99 19.43
CA GLU A 312 4.59 4.88 20.51
C GLU A 312 3.41 5.42 21.34
N GLU A 313 2.22 5.44 20.74
CA GLU A 313 0.98 5.91 21.37
C GLU A 313 0.10 4.73 21.85
N ASP A 314 0.44 3.50 21.49
CA ASP A 314 -0.33 2.31 21.83
C ASP A 314 0.09 1.71 23.18
N ARG A 315 -0.76 1.94 24.20
CA ARG A 315 -0.55 1.40 25.56
C ARG A 315 -0.43 -0.12 25.58
N SER A 316 -1.23 -0.82 24.77
CA SER A 316 -1.20 -2.28 24.77
C SER A 316 0.15 -2.83 24.32
N THR A 317 0.82 -2.15 23.38
CA THR A 317 2.16 -2.51 22.92
C THR A 317 3.20 -2.20 23.99
N MET A 318 3.06 -1.07 24.70
CA MET A 318 3.95 -0.76 25.84
C MET A 318 3.85 -1.81 26.95
N ASP A 319 2.62 -2.20 27.32
CA ASP A 319 2.36 -3.21 28.35
C ASP A 319 2.86 -4.60 27.93
N GLU A 320 2.67 -4.97 26.66
CA GLU A 320 3.16 -6.22 26.09
C GLU A 320 4.69 -6.27 26.09
N ARG A 321 5.35 -5.18 25.71
CA ARG A 321 6.82 -5.07 25.74
C ARG A 321 7.36 -5.12 27.17
N GLU A 322 6.68 -4.49 28.13
CA GLU A 322 7.07 -4.56 29.53
C GLU A 322 6.95 -6.00 30.07
N THR A 323 5.87 -6.69 29.75
CA THR A 323 5.67 -8.11 30.08
C THR A 323 6.75 -8.97 29.44
N ALA A 324 7.09 -8.70 28.18
CA ALA A 324 8.14 -9.39 27.45
C ALA A 324 9.55 -9.19 28.01
N ARG A 325 9.82 -8.09 28.72
CA ARG A 325 11.10 -7.89 29.43
C ARG A 325 11.16 -8.69 30.74
N ARG A 326 10.01 -8.93 31.39
CA ARG A 326 9.92 -9.65 32.66
C ARG A 326 9.88 -11.17 32.49
N GLU A 327 9.19 -11.63 31.45
CA GLU A 327 9.07 -13.04 31.14
C GLU A 327 10.14 -13.47 30.14
N ASP A 328 10.94 -14.47 30.50
CA ASP A 328 11.99 -15.06 29.67
C ASP A 328 11.37 -15.91 28.53
N GLY A 329 10.56 -15.28 27.67
CA GLY A 329 10.11 -15.87 26.40
C GLY A 329 8.91 -16.83 26.47
N ARG A 330 7.87 -16.59 27.28
CA ARG A 330 6.57 -17.26 27.06
C ARG A 330 5.94 -16.75 25.75
N ARG A 331 6.11 -17.52 24.67
CA ARG A 331 5.93 -17.10 23.26
C ARG A 331 4.59 -17.50 22.62
N ASP A 332 3.93 -18.54 23.10
CA ASP A 332 2.92 -19.26 22.28
C ASP A 332 1.64 -18.49 21.94
N ARG A 333 1.32 -17.39 22.63
CA ARG A 333 0.05 -16.65 22.43
C ARG A 333 0.20 -15.14 22.18
N ARG A 334 1.42 -14.65 22.00
CA ARG A 334 1.66 -13.23 21.77
C ARG A 334 1.50 -12.89 20.30
N LEU A 335 0.99 -11.69 20.03
CA LEU A 335 1.12 -11.10 18.71
C LEU A 335 2.56 -10.59 18.57
N ASP A 336 3.31 -11.20 17.69
CA ASP A 336 4.70 -10.88 17.46
C ASP A 336 5.02 -10.80 15.96
N MET A 337 6.01 -9.98 15.65
CA MET A 337 6.38 -9.64 14.28
C MET A 337 7.82 -10.06 14.04
N LEU A 338 8.06 -10.84 12.98
CA LEU A 338 9.41 -11.04 12.47
C LEU A 338 9.80 -9.79 11.69
N THR A 339 10.85 -9.12 12.14
CA THR A 339 11.29 -7.83 11.60
C THR A 339 12.70 -7.88 11.04
N GLY A 340 12.97 -7.01 10.07
CA GLY A 340 14.28 -6.85 9.45
C GLY A 340 14.43 -5.47 8.79
N GLN A 341 15.62 -4.89 8.87
CA GLN A 341 15.92 -3.62 8.20
C GLN A 341 16.15 -3.86 6.72
N VAL A 342 15.40 -3.15 5.87
CA VAL A 342 15.51 -3.29 4.42
C VAL A 342 16.80 -2.60 3.95
N PRO A 343 17.75 -3.34 3.35
CA PRO A 343 19.02 -2.77 2.89
C PRO A 343 18.84 -1.58 1.96
N GLY A 344 19.65 -0.53 2.17
CA GLY A 344 19.62 0.68 1.34
C GLY A 344 18.46 1.63 1.62
N THR A 345 17.64 1.36 2.63
CA THR A 345 16.47 2.18 2.99
C THR A 345 16.52 2.65 4.45
N ASP A 346 15.61 3.56 4.77
CA ASP A 346 15.29 4.03 6.11
C ASP A 346 14.26 3.18 6.86
N LEU A 347 13.99 1.96 6.38
CA LEU A 347 12.85 1.16 6.81
C LEU A 347 13.25 -0.12 7.55
N VAL A 348 12.53 -0.41 8.63
CA VAL A 348 12.36 -1.75 9.18
C VAL A 348 10.99 -2.24 8.78
N VAL A 349 10.89 -3.45 8.27
CA VAL A 349 9.62 -4.07 7.90
C VAL A 349 9.44 -5.36 8.67
N GLY A 350 8.21 -5.81 8.84
CA GLY A 350 7.93 -7.08 9.48
C GLY A 350 6.56 -7.66 9.15
N LEU A 351 6.40 -8.94 9.46
CA LEU A 351 5.19 -9.71 9.26
C LEU A 351 4.84 -10.51 10.52
N SER A 352 3.55 -10.68 10.76
CA SER A 352 3.04 -11.64 11.74
C SER A 352 3.35 -13.07 11.30
N ARG A 353 3.30 -14.02 12.23
CA ARG A 353 3.48 -15.45 11.92
C ARG A 353 2.51 -15.97 10.86
N ARG A 354 1.23 -15.61 11.00
CA ARG A 354 0.16 -16.01 10.09
C ARG A 354 0.36 -15.43 8.69
N LEU A 355 0.64 -14.12 8.55
CA LEU A 355 0.87 -13.55 7.23
C LEU A 355 2.20 -14.02 6.62
N PHE A 356 3.25 -14.24 7.43
CA PHE A 356 4.48 -14.85 6.96
C PHE A 356 4.24 -16.25 6.37
N GLY A 357 3.48 -17.10 7.07
CA GLY A 357 3.11 -18.44 6.59
C GLY A 357 2.30 -18.40 5.30
N ALA A 358 1.33 -17.47 5.20
CA ALA A 358 0.53 -17.25 4.00
C ALA A 358 1.39 -16.85 2.80
N CYS A 359 2.27 -15.85 2.97
CA CYS A 359 3.20 -15.42 1.92
C CYS A 359 4.21 -16.50 1.54
N ALA A 360 4.68 -17.31 2.50
CA ALA A 360 5.57 -18.43 2.23
C ALA A 360 4.90 -19.52 1.39
N ALA A 361 3.63 -19.83 1.67
CA ALA A 361 2.85 -20.77 0.87
C ALA A 361 2.59 -20.23 -0.55
N LEU A 362 2.20 -18.96 -0.67
CA LEU A 362 2.01 -18.30 -1.96
C LEU A 362 3.30 -18.27 -2.78
N ALA A 363 4.44 -17.96 -2.17
CA ALA A 363 5.75 -17.97 -2.83
C ALA A 363 6.07 -19.33 -3.47
N ARG A 364 5.69 -20.44 -2.83
CA ARG A 364 5.88 -21.79 -3.39
C ARG A 364 5.02 -22.04 -4.63
N VAL A 365 3.79 -21.53 -4.64
CA VAL A 365 2.91 -21.59 -5.83
C VAL A 365 3.51 -20.79 -6.97
N GLU A 366 3.98 -19.57 -6.69
CA GLU A 366 4.61 -18.69 -7.67
C GLU A 366 5.88 -19.28 -8.28
N VAL A 367 6.67 -20.03 -7.49
CA VAL A 367 7.83 -20.79 -8.01
C VAL A 367 7.40 -21.90 -8.96
N ALA A 368 6.30 -22.61 -8.64
CA ALA A 368 5.77 -23.66 -9.52
C ALA A 368 5.23 -23.06 -10.83
N VAL A 369 4.48 -21.97 -10.76
CA VAL A 369 4.01 -21.20 -11.92
C VAL A 369 5.19 -20.77 -12.79
N ALA A 370 6.22 -20.16 -12.19
CA ALA A 370 7.40 -19.71 -12.94
C ALA A 370 8.13 -20.87 -13.65
N ALA A 371 8.23 -22.04 -13.00
CA ALA A 371 8.84 -23.23 -13.58
C ALA A 371 8.03 -23.79 -14.77
N GLU A 372 6.70 -23.77 -14.69
CA GLU A 372 5.80 -24.17 -15.78
C GLU A 372 5.92 -23.21 -16.98
N VAL A 373 5.94 -21.90 -16.73
CA VAL A 373 6.16 -20.89 -17.78
C VAL A 373 7.53 -21.06 -18.45
N ASP A 374 8.59 -21.32 -17.66
CA ASP A 374 9.93 -21.59 -18.19
C ASP A 374 9.98 -22.88 -19.04
N HIS A 375 9.11 -23.85 -18.76
CA HIS A 375 8.97 -25.06 -19.57
C HIS A 375 8.22 -24.82 -20.88
N GLU A 376 7.10 -24.08 -20.84
CA GLU A 376 6.31 -23.77 -22.04
C GLU A 376 7.03 -22.82 -23.00
N LEU A 377 7.72 -21.81 -22.47
CA LEU A 377 8.43 -20.82 -23.27
C LEU A 377 9.82 -20.56 -22.69
N PRO A 378 10.85 -21.32 -23.12
CA PRO A 378 12.21 -21.17 -22.64
C PRO A 378 12.74 -19.74 -22.78
N ARG A 379 13.59 -19.35 -21.84
CA ARG A 379 14.18 -18.00 -21.82
C ARG A 379 15.04 -17.74 -23.06
N PRO A 380 15.02 -16.51 -23.60
CA PRO A 380 15.86 -16.14 -24.73
C PRO A 380 17.35 -16.31 -24.38
N ARG A 381 18.16 -16.67 -25.37
CA ARG A 381 19.60 -16.90 -25.20
C ARG A 381 20.35 -15.57 -25.29
N SER A 382 21.52 -15.52 -24.66
CA SER A 382 22.43 -14.38 -24.80
C SER A 382 22.85 -14.25 -26.27
N GLY A 383 22.33 -13.24 -26.97
CA GLY A 383 22.57 -13.01 -28.39
C GLY A 383 21.31 -12.78 -29.23
N ASP A 384 20.12 -13.03 -28.68
CA ASP A 384 18.85 -12.72 -29.35
C ASP A 384 18.69 -11.20 -29.50
N GLY A 385 18.17 -10.73 -30.64
CA GLY A 385 18.03 -9.30 -30.91
C GLY A 385 16.97 -8.63 -30.04
N ASP A 386 17.10 -7.32 -29.79
CA ASP A 386 16.19 -6.55 -28.91
C ASP A 386 14.69 -6.76 -29.22
N GLY A 387 14.34 -6.81 -30.51
CA GLY A 387 12.95 -7.03 -30.93
C GLY A 387 12.42 -8.44 -30.67
N GLU A 388 13.29 -9.45 -30.60
CA GLU A 388 12.92 -10.83 -30.24
C GLU A 388 12.78 -10.95 -28.72
N ALA A 389 13.66 -10.29 -27.96
CA ALA A 389 13.55 -10.21 -26.51
C ALA A 389 12.25 -9.51 -26.06
N GLU A 390 11.83 -8.43 -26.73
CA GLU A 390 10.55 -7.75 -26.45
C GLU A 390 9.34 -8.65 -26.73
N ARG A 391 9.34 -9.37 -27.86
CA ARG A 391 8.26 -10.31 -28.20
C ARG A 391 8.19 -11.46 -27.21
N ASN A 392 9.33 -12.09 -26.93
CA ASN A 392 9.43 -13.17 -25.95
C ASN A 392 8.94 -12.69 -24.57
N GLY A 393 9.33 -11.49 -24.13
CA GLY A 393 8.85 -10.89 -22.89
C GLY A 393 7.32 -10.74 -22.85
N ARG A 394 6.70 -10.31 -23.95
CA ARG A 394 5.24 -10.20 -24.06
C ARG A 394 4.54 -11.56 -24.05
N ASP A 395 5.06 -12.53 -24.79
CA ASP A 395 4.48 -13.87 -24.89
C ASP A 395 4.60 -14.62 -23.56
N ARG A 396 5.75 -14.50 -22.88
CA ARG A 396 5.94 -15.02 -21.52
C ARG A 396 4.98 -14.40 -20.54
N TRP A 397 4.73 -13.09 -20.62
CA TRP A 397 3.76 -12.43 -19.75
C TRP A 397 2.32 -12.97 -19.98
N LEU A 398 1.94 -13.25 -21.23
CA LEU A 398 0.63 -13.83 -21.54
C LEU A 398 0.49 -15.26 -21.02
N ILE A 399 1.51 -16.10 -21.22
CA ILE A 399 1.54 -17.48 -20.74
C ILE A 399 1.51 -17.51 -19.22
N GLN A 400 2.33 -16.71 -18.56
CA GLN A 400 2.33 -16.58 -17.11
C GLN A 400 0.93 -16.26 -16.58
N ARG A 401 0.22 -15.30 -17.19
CA ARG A 401 -1.16 -14.96 -16.82
C ARG A 401 -2.16 -16.09 -17.02
N GLN A 402 -1.91 -16.98 -17.98
CA GLN A 402 -2.76 -18.15 -18.20
C GLN A 402 -2.49 -19.23 -17.16
N VAL A 403 -1.22 -19.51 -16.87
CA VAL A 403 -0.78 -20.47 -15.85
C VAL A 403 -1.26 -20.01 -14.46
N GLU A 404 -1.04 -18.76 -14.08
CA GLU A 404 -1.53 -18.17 -12.82
C GLU A 404 -3.05 -18.37 -12.64
N ARG A 405 -3.84 -18.24 -13.71
CA ARG A 405 -5.28 -18.50 -13.68
C ARG A 405 -5.61 -19.97 -13.42
N GLY A 406 -4.83 -20.89 -13.98
CA GLY A 406 -4.95 -22.33 -13.71
C GLY A 406 -4.62 -22.69 -12.26
N HIS A 407 -3.63 -22.02 -11.67
CA HIS A 407 -3.21 -22.24 -10.28
C HIS A 407 -4.00 -21.42 -9.25
N TRP A 408 -4.96 -20.59 -9.67
CA TRP A 408 -5.66 -19.66 -8.79
C TRP A 408 -6.33 -20.35 -7.59
N SER A 409 -7.05 -21.45 -7.82
CA SER A 409 -7.71 -22.17 -6.73
C SER A 409 -6.72 -22.78 -5.74
N ASP A 410 -5.57 -23.27 -6.23
CA ASP A 410 -4.49 -23.80 -5.39
C ASP A 410 -3.82 -22.67 -4.61
N ALA A 411 -3.59 -21.51 -5.24
CA ALA A 411 -3.07 -20.32 -4.56
C ALA A 411 -3.97 -19.87 -3.41
N VAL A 412 -5.29 -19.81 -3.62
CA VAL A 412 -6.26 -19.47 -2.57
C VAL A 412 -6.18 -20.46 -1.41
N GLY A 413 -6.28 -21.77 -1.69
CA GLY A 413 -6.26 -22.82 -0.67
C GLY A 413 -4.95 -22.83 0.13
N ARG A 414 -3.81 -22.86 -0.57
CA ARG A 414 -2.49 -22.90 0.08
C ARG A 414 -2.17 -21.64 0.88
N THR A 415 -2.63 -20.48 0.42
CA THR A 415 -2.44 -19.23 1.17
C THR A 415 -3.21 -19.28 2.49
N ARG A 416 -4.44 -19.82 2.48
CA ARG A 416 -5.22 -20.06 3.71
C ARG A 416 -4.53 -21.06 4.63
N ASP A 417 -4.15 -22.22 4.11
CA ASP A 417 -3.47 -23.26 4.89
C ASP A 417 -2.18 -22.72 5.54
N GLY A 418 -1.38 -21.96 4.78
CA GLY A 418 -0.18 -21.32 5.30
C GLY A 418 -0.45 -20.25 6.36
N PHE A 419 -1.57 -19.55 6.27
CA PHE A 419 -1.99 -18.58 7.28
C PHE A 419 -2.35 -19.26 8.61
N ASP A 420 -3.16 -20.31 8.53
CA ASP A 420 -3.62 -21.06 9.70
C ASP A 420 -2.47 -21.83 10.35
N GLU A 421 -1.58 -22.44 9.56
CA GLU A 421 -0.35 -23.07 10.04
C GLU A 421 0.56 -22.04 10.71
N GLY A 422 0.74 -20.87 10.09
CA GLY A 422 1.52 -19.77 10.64
C GLY A 422 1.00 -19.32 12.01
N ALA A 423 -0.32 -19.20 12.17
CA ALA A 423 -0.93 -18.83 13.45
C ALA A 423 -0.67 -19.85 14.57
N GLY A 424 -0.55 -21.13 14.23
CA GLY A 424 -0.39 -22.23 15.19
C GLY A 424 1.06 -22.59 15.55
N ARG A 425 2.07 -22.02 14.89
CA ARG A 425 3.49 -22.41 15.04
C ARG A 425 4.33 -21.33 15.72
N SER A 426 5.43 -21.71 16.35
CA SER A 426 6.44 -20.77 16.85
C SER A 426 7.28 -20.19 15.70
N TRP A 427 7.98 -19.07 15.94
CA TRP A 427 8.92 -18.54 14.95
C TRP A 427 10.07 -19.52 14.68
N GLU A 428 10.59 -20.19 15.70
CA GLU A 428 11.64 -21.19 15.52
C GLU A 428 11.20 -22.34 14.62
N ASP A 429 9.96 -22.79 14.76
CA ASP A 429 9.39 -23.84 13.92
C ASP A 429 9.19 -23.38 12.48
N LEU A 430 8.63 -22.17 12.29
CA LEU A 430 8.38 -21.60 10.96
C LEU A 430 9.69 -21.33 10.20
N LEU A 431 10.70 -20.83 10.90
CA LEU A 431 11.99 -20.44 10.31
C LEU A 431 13.00 -21.58 10.26
N GLN A 432 12.75 -22.67 11.00
CA GLN A 432 13.67 -23.78 11.23
C GLN A 432 15.05 -23.26 11.70
N SER A 433 15.02 -22.31 12.64
CA SER A 433 16.20 -21.58 13.11
C SER A 433 15.89 -20.85 14.42
N PRO A 434 16.88 -20.71 15.33
CA PRO A 434 16.79 -19.72 16.38
C PRO A 434 16.61 -18.31 15.80
N VAL A 435 15.80 -17.49 16.47
CA VAL A 435 15.61 -16.08 16.14
C VAL A 435 15.84 -15.21 17.39
N THR A 436 16.42 -14.04 17.17
CA THR A 436 16.66 -13.08 18.24
C THR A 436 15.34 -12.46 18.67
N PHE A 437 15.05 -12.46 19.96
CA PHE A 437 13.93 -11.71 20.52
C PHE A 437 14.42 -10.34 21.00
N SER A 438 13.82 -9.27 20.51
CA SER A 438 14.11 -7.88 20.93
C SER A 438 12.80 -7.22 21.33
N PRO A 439 12.49 -7.12 22.64
CA PRO A 439 11.25 -6.48 23.09
C PRO A 439 11.24 -4.99 22.81
N ASP A 440 12.43 -4.39 22.66
CA ASP A 440 12.58 -2.96 22.48
C ASP A 440 12.71 -2.57 21.01
N PRO A 441 12.15 -1.42 20.64
CA PRO A 441 12.30 -0.90 19.30
C PRO A 441 13.71 -0.36 19.06
N ARG A 442 14.08 -0.26 17.80
CA ARG A 442 15.37 0.33 17.43
C ARG A 442 15.40 1.82 17.80
N PRO A 443 16.44 2.31 18.48
CA PRO A 443 16.56 3.74 18.80
C PRO A 443 16.47 4.61 17.54
N GLY A 444 15.67 5.67 17.59
CA GLY A 444 15.51 6.63 16.49
C GLY A 444 14.51 6.22 15.41
N PHE A 445 13.85 5.07 15.52
CA PHE A 445 12.80 4.64 14.60
C PHE A 445 11.41 4.98 15.14
N LEU A 446 10.51 5.37 14.23
CA LEU A 446 9.09 5.54 14.48
C LEU A 446 8.34 4.34 13.93
N GLU A 447 7.53 3.70 14.76
CA GLU A 447 6.93 2.40 14.52
C GLU A 447 5.44 2.48 14.23
N ALA A 448 4.98 1.57 13.40
CA ALA A 448 3.59 1.38 13.06
C ALA A 448 3.32 -0.09 12.78
N ALA A 449 2.13 -0.56 13.13
CA ALA A 449 1.72 -1.92 12.77
C ALA A 449 0.23 -2.00 12.42
N THR A 450 -0.08 -3.00 11.61
CA THR A 450 -1.41 -3.60 11.54
C THR A 450 -1.41 -4.88 12.39
N GLU A 451 -2.50 -5.64 12.36
CA GLU A 451 -2.51 -7.00 12.92
C GLU A 451 -1.53 -7.97 12.24
N ASP A 452 -1.09 -7.66 11.02
CA ASP A 452 -0.29 -8.58 10.20
C ASP A 452 1.04 -8.03 9.70
N THR A 453 1.22 -6.72 9.76
CA THR A 453 2.40 -6.05 9.22
C THR A 453 3.00 -5.10 10.24
N TYR A 454 4.31 -4.96 10.18
CA TYR A 454 5.08 -4.00 10.94
C TYR A 454 5.88 -3.11 9.99
N LEU A 455 5.95 -1.83 10.30
CA LEU A 455 6.74 -0.84 9.60
C LEU A 455 7.38 0.09 10.62
N ALA A 456 8.68 0.33 10.53
CA ALA A 456 9.32 1.42 11.23
C ALA A 456 10.16 2.26 10.28
N VAL A 457 10.19 3.57 10.51
CA VAL A 457 10.88 4.56 9.69
C VAL A 457 11.90 5.28 10.56
N ASP A 458 13.14 5.39 10.10
CA ASP A 458 14.16 6.20 10.77
C ASP A 458 13.74 7.68 10.78
N ALA A 459 13.56 8.26 11.96
CA ALA A 459 13.15 9.65 12.14
C ALA A 459 14.14 10.66 11.54
N THR A 460 15.38 10.24 11.27
CA THR A 460 16.43 11.08 10.72
C THR A 460 16.53 11.01 9.19
N ALA A 461 15.84 10.07 8.55
CA ALA A 461 16.03 9.75 7.14
C ALA A 461 15.60 10.81 6.13
N VAL A 462 14.80 11.80 6.54
CA VAL A 462 14.44 12.95 5.70
C VAL A 462 15.07 14.20 6.30
N SER A 463 16.39 14.17 6.45
CA SER A 463 17.18 15.35 6.81
C SER A 463 17.75 16.01 5.58
N ALA A 464 17.20 17.18 5.22
CA ALA A 464 18.01 18.24 4.66
C ALA A 464 18.45 19.11 5.84
N VAL A 465 19.69 18.95 6.28
CA VAL A 465 20.30 19.82 7.29
C VAL A 465 20.16 21.26 6.82
N GLN A 466 19.36 22.08 7.50
CA GLN A 466 19.49 23.53 7.40
C GLN A 466 20.77 23.90 8.16
N ARG A 467 21.82 24.29 7.43
CA ARG A 467 22.92 25.08 7.98
C ARG A 467 22.55 26.54 7.97
#